data_AF-A0A7V4H010-F1
#
_entry.id   AF-A0A7V4H010-F1
#
_cell.length_a   1.000
_cell.length_b   1.000
_cell.length_c   1.000
_cell.angle_alpha   90.00
_cell.angle_beta   90.00
_cell.angle_gamma   90.00
#
_symmetry.space_group_name_H-M   'P 1'
#
loop_
_entity.id
_entity.type
_entity.pdbx_description
1 polymer ?
#
loop_
_entity_poly.entity_id
_entity_poly.type
_entity_poly.pdbx_seq_one_letter_code
_entity_poly.pdbx_strand_id
1 'polypeptide(L)'
;MRNSTARRGSMDGMVAVRCLQIFGVGPRPRRRWLNKSLAPVLVALAGVVFTACRPGADPAAAAGKLPPPLETAAIERGRAIAGQAFALLSTNLARALAEGGITNALPYCSERAYPLTEQVAATNRVRLQRITHKPRNPTNAPAAGELAVLRGFQLALDRGETPAPVV
;
A
#
# COMPACT_ATOMS: atom_id res chain seq x y z
N MET A 1 40.23 -20.54 -6.01
CA MET A 1 40.37 -20.35 -7.47
C MET A 1 39.50 -21.37 -8.21
N ARG A 2 38.33 -20.92 -8.71
CA ARG A 2 37.68 -21.42 -9.93
C ARG A 2 36.67 -20.37 -10.36
N ASN A 3 37.08 -19.63 -11.39
CA ASN A 3 36.33 -18.68 -12.19
C ASN A 3 35.25 -19.41 -13.01
N SER A 4 34.08 -18.81 -13.22
CA SER A 4 33.32 -18.85 -14.49
C SER A 4 32.00 -18.08 -14.38
N THR A 5 32.04 -16.83 -14.86
CA THR A 5 31.13 -16.27 -15.87
C THR A 5 29.61 -16.45 -15.71
N ALA A 6 28.96 -15.33 -15.40
CA ALA A 6 27.94 -14.68 -16.23
C ALA A 6 27.02 -15.59 -17.08
N ARG A 7 25.74 -15.66 -16.69
CA ARG A 7 24.65 -15.66 -17.66
C ARG A 7 23.77 -14.44 -17.44
N ARG A 8 24.04 -13.41 -18.25
CA ARG A 8 23.06 -12.41 -18.63
C ARG A 8 22.01 -13.12 -19.50
N GLY A 9 20.80 -13.25 -19.00
CA GLY A 9 19.61 -13.55 -19.80
C GLY A 9 18.88 -12.24 -20.03
N SER A 10 19.00 -11.74 -21.26
CA SER A 10 18.41 -10.49 -21.76
C SER A 10 17.20 -10.84 -22.62
N MET A 11 16.16 -9.99 -22.52
CA MET A 11 15.08 -9.78 -23.51
C MET A 11 14.07 -10.93 -23.65
N ASP A 12 12.81 -10.75 -24.00
CA ASP A 12 11.86 -9.64 -24.02
C ASP A 12 10.53 -10.32 -24.41
N GLY A 13 9.41 -9.81 -23.91
CA GLY A 13 8.13 -9.82 -24.63
C GLY A 13 7.47 -11.15 -24.97
N MET A 14 6.39 -11.47 -24.25
CA MET A 14 5.08 -11.80 -24.85
C MET A 14 4.07 -12.08 -23.74
N VAL A 15 3.58 -11.02 -23.07
CA VAL A 15 2.23 -11.06 -22.51
C VAL A 15 1.32 -10.58 -23.62
N ALA A 16 0.83 -11.54 -24.40
CA ALA A 16 -0.19 -11.32 -25.41
C ALA A 16 -1.49 -10.88 -24.70
N VAL A 17 -1.68 -9.56 -24.57
CA VAL A 17 -2.98 -8.96 -24.29
C VAL A 17 -3.80 -9.11 -25.56
N ARG A 18 -4.52 -10.23 -25.65
CA ARG A 18 -5.52 -10.42 -26.69
C ARG A 18 -6.82 -9.75 -26.25
N CYS A 19 -6.98 -8.55 -26.78
CA CYS A 19 -8.23 -7.85 -27.02
C CYS A 19 -9.31 -8.83 -27.51
N LEU A 20 -10.45 -8.92 -26.81
CA LEU A 20 -11.77 -8.88 -27.44
C LEU A 20 -12.88 -8.68 -26.39
N GLN A 21 -13.51 -7.49 -26.46
CA GLN A 21 -14.96 -7.21 -26.39
C GLN A 21 -15.72 -7.76 -25.16
N ILE A 22 -16.55 -6.98 -24.49
CA ILE A 22 -17.89 -6.70 -25.02
C ILE A 22 -18.44 -5.39 -24.42
N PHE A 23 -18.88 -4.55 -25.35
CA PHE A 23 -19.86 -3.48 -25.22
C PHE A 23 -20.99 -3.79 -24.22
N GLY A 24 -21.31 -2.83 -23.36
CA GLY A 24 -22.46 -2.91 -22.48
C GLY A 24 -22.93 -1.54 -22.02
N VAL A 25 -23.15 -0.61 -22.96
CA VAL A 25 -23.94 0.60 -22.72
C VAL A 25 -25.38 0.17 -22.43
N GLY A 26 -25.81 0.29 -21.17
CA GLY A 26 -27.18 0.03 -20.72
C GLY A 26 -27.71 1.19 -19.88
N PRO A 27 -28.91 1.72 -20.16
CA PRO A 27 -29.41 2.97 -19.58
C PRO A 27 -29.82 2.83 -18.11
N ARG A 28 -29.53 3.87 -17.31
CA ARG A 28 -30.00 3.98 -15.92
C ARG A 28 -31.54 4.12 -15.90
N PRO A 29 -32.30 3.27 -15.18
CA PRO A 29 -33.73 3.46 -15.01
C PRO A 29 -34.00 4.69 -14.12
N ARG A 30 -34.64 5.70 -14.71
CA ARG A 30 -35.23 6.84 -13.99
C ARG A 30 -36.40 6.36 -13.14
N ARG A 31 -36.20 6.17 -11.83
CA ARG A 31 -37.31 6.05 -10.88
C ARG A 31 -37.83 7.44 -10.49
N ARG A 32 -38.85 7.81 -11.25
CA ARG A 32 -39.97 8.72 -10.98
C ARG A 32 -40.31 8.77 -9.48
N TRP A 33 -39.89 9.82 -8.80
CA TRP A 33 -40.57 10.27 -7.58
C TRP A 33 -41.57 11.35 -7.99
N LEU A 34 -42.83 10.95 -7.91
CA LEU A 34 -44.00 11.77 -8.18
C LEU A 34 -44.33 12.52 -6.89
N ASN A 35 -44.04 13.81 -6.82
CA ASN A 35 -44.73 14.70 -5.89
C ASN A 35 -45.22 15.93 -6.65
N LYS A 36 -46.47 15.84 -7.11
CA LYS A 36 -47.31 17.00 -7.39
C LYS A 36 -47.43 17.81 -6.10
N SER A 37 -47.12 19.10 -6.17
CA SER A 37 -47.92 20.16 -5.56
C SER A 37 -47.52 21.49 -6.19
N LEU A 38 -48.45 22.03 -6.97
CA LEU A 38 -48.44 23.37 -7.52
C LEU A 38 -48.84 24.36 -6.42
N ALA A 39 -48.05 25.41 -6.24
CA ALA A 39 -48.53 26.74 -5.88
C ALA A 39 -47.42 27.77 -6.18
N PRO A 40 -47.59 28.68 -7.16
CA PRO A 40 -46.70 29.81 -7.35
C PRO A 40 -47.29 31.03 -6.64
N VAL A 41 -46.58 31.62 -5.68
CA VAL A 41 -46.83 33.00 -5.25
C VAL A 41 -45.51 33.76 -5.34
N LEU A 42 -45.49 34.63 -6.34
CA LEU A 42 -44.54 35.71 -6.57
C LEU A 42 -44.39 36.57 -5.31
N VAL A 43 -43.19 36.59 -4.70
CA VAL A 43 -42.65 37.83 -4.14
C VAL A 43 -41.17 37.89 -4.46
N ALA A 44 -40.87 38.69 -5.47
CA ALA A 44 -39.54 39.21 -5.71
C ALA A 44 -39.13 40.10 -4.52
N LEU A 45 -38.02 39.77 -3.87
CA LEU A 45 -37.22 40.74 -3.15
C LEU A 45 -35.77 40.29 -3.20
N ALA A 46 -35.03 40.98 -4.06
CA ALA A 46 -33.61 40.90 -4.21
C ALA A 46 -32.93 41.15 -2.86
N GLY A 47 -32.37 40.09 -2.28
CA GLY A 47 -31.45 40.14 -1.16
C GLY A 47 -30.31 39.19 -1.48
N VAL A 48 -29.23 39.74 -2.03
CA VAL A 48 -28.01 39.03 -2.40
C VAL A 48 -27.41 38.38 -1.15
N VAL A 49 -27.75 37.11 -0.91
CA VAL A 49 -26.97 36.25 -0.01
C VAL A 49 -25.74 35.86 -0.82
N PHE A 50 -24.64 36.59 -0.60
CA PHE A 50 -23.31 36.23 -1.08
C PHE A 50 -22.93 34.90 -0.40
N THR A 51 -23.33 33.80 -1.00
CA THR A 51 -22.83 32.47 -0.67
C THR A 51 -21.37 32.45 -1.08
N ALA A 52 -20.48 32.71 -0.11
CA ALA A 52 -19.07 32.45 -0.28
C ALA A 52 -18.89 30.94 -0.50
N CYS A 53 -18.85 30.52 -1.77
CA CYS A 53 -18.27 29.25 -2.16
C CYS A 53 -16.83 29.26 -1.68
N ARG A 54 -16.58 28.69 -0.49
CA ARG A 54 -15.27 28.17 -0.16
C ARG A 54 -15.05 27.04 -1.18
N PRO A 55 -14.10 27.14 -2.13
CA PRO A 55 -13.65 25.95 -2.82
C PRO A 55 -13.15 25.03 -1.71
N GLY A 56 -13.84 23.93 -1.48
CA GLY A 56 -13.35 22.88 -0.62
C GLY A 56 -11.99 22.50 -1.17
N ALA A 57 -10.93 22.86 -0.46
CA ALA A 57 -9.63 22.33 -0.74
C ALA A 57 -9.75 20.82 -0.56
N ASP A 58 -9.73 20.08 -1.66
CA ASP A 58 -9.65 18.64 -1.63
C ASP A 58 -8.43 18.27 -0.75
N PRO A 59 -8.59 17.54 0.36
CA PRO A 59 -7.46 17.18 1.24
C PRO A 59 -6.46 16.26 0.55
N ALA A 60 -6.73 15.83 -0.69
CA ALA A 60 -5.82 15.04 -1.52
C ALA A 60 -4.67 15.86 -2.14
N ALA A 61 -4.75 17.20 -2.16
CA ALA A 61 -3.76 18.05 -2.83
C ALA A 61 -2.62 18.57 -1.91
N ALA A 62 -2.68 18.31 -0.60
CA ALA A 62 -1.65 18.72 0.35
C ALA A 62 -0.68 17.57 0.72
N ALA A 63 -0.15 16.87 -0.28
CA ALA A 63 0.96 15.91 -0.06
C ALA A 63 2.30 16.65 -0.02
N GLY A 64 2.48 17.49 1.01
CA GLY A 64 3.77 18.10 1.36
C GLY A 64 4.55 17.21 2.33
N LYS A 65 5.88 17.43 2.44
CA LYS A 65 6.72 16.75 3.42
C LYS A 65 6.17 16.97 4.83
N LEU A 66 6.11 15.91 5.63
CA LEU A 66 5.64 15.99 7.02
C LEU A 66 6.51 17.00 7.80
N PRO A 67 5.95 17.81 8.72
CA PRO A 67 6.77 18.70 9.54
C PRO A 67 7.78 17.89 10.37
N PRO A 68 8.98 18.42 10.67
CA PRO A 68 10.08 17.64 11.22
C PRO A 68 9.74 16.84 12.49
N PRO A 69 8.97 17.36 13.47
CA PRO A 69 8.58 16.58 14.66
C PRO A 69 7.66 15.40 14.35
N LEU A 70 6.82 15.50 13.32
CA LEU A 70 5.96 14.40 12.90
C LEU A 70 6.73 13.38 12.06
N GLU A 71 7.69 13.84 11.25
CA GLU A 71 8.59 12.98 10.47
C GLU A 71 9.36 12.02 11.39
N THR A 72 10.00 12.56 12.44
CA THR A 72 10.73 11.74 13.42
C THR A 72 9.82 10.79 14.20
N ALA A 73 8.64 11.25 14.62
CA ALA A 73 7.66 10.42 15.31
C ALA A 73 7.16 9.25 14.43
N ALA A 74 6.94 9.49 13.14
CA ALA A 74 6.54 8.46 12.19
C ALA A 74 7.64 7.41 11.98
N ILE A 75 8.90 7.84 11.84
CA ILE A 75 10.06 6.94 11.69
C ILE A 75 10.24 6.07 12.93
N GLU A 76 10.24 6.66 14.13
CA GLU A 76 10.42 5.91 15.37
C GLU A 76 9.27 4.92 15.61
N ARG A 77 8.03 5.34 15.35
CA ARG A 77 6.87 4.45 15.44
C ARG A 77 6.95 3.30 14.42
N GLY A 78 7.32 3.60 13.17
CA GLY A 78 7.50 2.59 12.12
C GLY A 78 8.59 1.58 12.47
N ARG A 79 9.73 2.06 12.98
CA ARG A 79 10.84 1.23 13.46
C ARG A 79 10.41 0.32 14.60
N ALA A 80 9.68 0.85 15.58
CA ALA A 80 9.19 0.08 16.72
C ALA A 80 8.27 -1.06 16.27
N ILE A 81 7.29 -0.78 15.40
CA ILE A 81 6.34 -1.78 14.90
C ILE A 81 7.05 -2.85 14.05
N ALA A 82 7.95 -2.44 13.16
CA ALA A 82 8.74 -3.38 12.37
C ALA A 82 9.62 -4.29 13.25
N GLY A 83 10.22 -3.72 14.30
CA GLY A 83 10.99 -4.47 15.29
C GLY A 83 10.13 -5.47 16.07
N GLN A 84 8.94 -5.08 16.52
CA GLN A 84 7.98 -5.98 17.18
C GLN A 84 7.59 -7.17 16.29
N ALA A 85 7.25 -6.89 15.02
CA ALA A 85 6.92 -7.94 14.07
C ALA A 85 8.10 -8.90 13.82
N PHE A 86 9.31 -8.36 13.64
CA PHE A 86 10.50 -9.18 13.47
C PHE A 86 10.78 -10.05 14.69
N ALA A 87 10.73 -9.49 15.90
CA ALA A 87 10.97 -10.21 17.14
C ALA A 87 9.96 -11.35 17.36
N LEU A 88 8.68 -11.10 17.07
CA LEU A 88 7.65 -12.11 17.18
C LEU A 88 7.91 -13.27 16.20
N LEU A 89 8.27 -12.96 14.96
CA LEU A 89 8.60 -13.96 13.93
C LEU A 89 9.85 -14.76 14.32
N SER A 90 10.94 -14.09 14.70
CA SER A 90 12.22 -14.74 15.01
C SER A 90 12.13 -15.61 16.26
N THR A 91 11.39 -15.18 17.28
CA THR A 91 11.18 -15.95 18.51
C THR A 91 10.39 -17.23 18.24
N ASN A 92 9.32 -17.14 17.45
CA ASN A 92 8.53 -18.31 17.07
C ASN A 92 9.33 -19.31 16.22
N LEU A 93 10.12 -18.79 15.27
CA LEU A 93 11.02 -19.61 14.46
C LEU A 93 12.08 -20.30 15.32
N ALA A 94 12.73 -19.56 16.21
CA ALA A 94 13.77 -20.10 17.10
C ALA A 94 13.22 -21.22 18.00
N ARG A 95 12.01 -21.04 18.54
CA ARG A 95 11.32 -22.08 19.31
C ARG A 95 11.06 -23.33 18.48
N ALA A 96 10.53 -23.18 17.27
CA ALA A 96 10.23 -24.32 16.39
C ALA A 96 11.50 -25.11 16.03
N LEU A 97 12.61 -24.40 15.77
CA LEU A 97 13.92 -24.98 15.56
C LEU A 97 14.40 -25.77 16.79
N ALA A 98 14.22 -25.24 17.99
CA ALA A 98 14.62 -25.91 19.22
C ALA A 98 13.79 -27.18 19.50
N GLU A 99 12.49 -27.16 19.18
CA GLU A 99 11.57 -28.26 19.45
C GLU A 99 11.72 -29.44 18.48
N GLY A 100 12.06 -29.19 17.21
CA GLY A 100 12.04 -30.25 16.19
C GLY A 100 12.94 -30.01 14.99
N GLY A 101 13.90 -29.08 15.11
CA GLY A 101 14.83 -28.76 14.04
C GLY A 101 14.16 -28.16 12.80
N ILE A 102 14.80 -28.37 11.65
CA ILE A 102 14.42 -27.72 10.39
C ILE A 102 13.02 -28.16 9.93
N THR A 103 12.67 -29.44 10.11
CA THR A 103 11.36 -29.98 9.71
C THR A 103 10.21 -29.27 10.41
N ASN A 104 10.37 -28.96 11.70
CA ASN A 104 9.38 -28.22 12.48
C ASN A 104 9.38 -26.70 12.20
N ALA A 105 10.51 -26.16 11.76
CA ALA A 105 10.66 -24.73 11.47
C ALA A 105 10.12 -24.30 10.09
N LEU A 106 10.14 -25.19 9.09
CA LEU A 106 9.69 -24.88 7.73
C LEU A 106 8.27 -24.29 7.65
N PRO A 107 7.25 -24.84 8.35
CA PRO A 107 5.90 -24.28 8.35
C PRO A 107 5.82 -22.85 8.90
N TYR A 108 6.73 -22.46 9.80
CA TYR A 108 6.75 -21.09 10.32
C TYR A 108 7.18 -20.06 9.27
N CYS A 109 8.07 -20.46 8.36
CA CYS A 109 8.58 -19.59 7.30
C CYS A 109 7.58 -19.33 6.18
N SER A 110 6.65 -20.26 5.94
CA SER A 110 5.64 -20.18 4.87
C SER A 110 4.23 -19.83 5.39
N GLU A 111 3.72 -20.56 6.38
CA GLU A 111 2.31 -20.52 6.77
C GLU A 111 2.06 -19.57 7.94
N ARG A 112 2.91 -19.61 8.97
CA ARG A 112 2.65 -18.84 10.20
C ARG A 112 3.17 -17.41 10.19
N ALA A 113 4.02 -17.05 9.24
CA ALA A 113 4.58 -15.71 9.18
C ALA A 113 3.50 -14.63 9.01
N TYR A 114 2.49 -14.87 8.17
CA TYR A 114 1.46 -13.87 7.86
C TYR A 114 0.49 -13.62 9.03
N PRO A 115 -0.10 -14.65 9.68
CA PRO A 115 -0.93 -14.45 10.86
C PRO A 115 -0.21 -13.72 12.01
N LEU A 116 1.09 -13.95 12.18
CA LEU A 116 1.89 -13.26 13.21
C LEU A 116 2.08 -11.78 12.88
N THR A 117 2.35 -11.44 11.62
CA THR A 117 2.46 -10.03 11.22
C THR A 117 1.12 -9.29 11.25
N GLU A 118 0.03 -9.95 10.90
CA GLU A 118 -1.32 -9.38 10.98
C GLU A 118 -1.74 -9.10 12.43
N GLN A 119 -1.34 -9.94 13.38
CA GLN A 119 -1.55 -9.66 14.81
C GLN A 119 -0.87 -8.35 15.23
N VAL A 120 0.40 -8.16 14.86
CA VAL A 120 1.13 -6.92 15.17
C VAL A 120 0.49 -5.71 14.48
N ALA A 121 0.05 -5.88 13.23
CA ALA A 121 -0.66 -4.86 12.47
C ALA A 121 -1.96 -4.43 13.18
N ALA A 122 -2.78 -5.40 13.58
CA ALA A 122 -4.05 -5.19 14.28
C ALA A 122 -3.86 -4.51 15.64
N THR A 123 -2.91 -4.97 16.45
CA THR A 123 -2.58 -4.37 17.76
C THR A 123 -2.18 -2.91 17.61
N ASN A 124 -1.40 -2.57 16.58
CA ASN A 124 -0.91 -1.22 16.35
C ASN A 124 -1.86 -0.35 15.50
N ARG A 125 -2.96 -0.94 14.99
CA ARG A 125 -3.93 -0.32 14.07
C ARG A 125 -3.27 0.26 12.82
N VAL A 126 -2.35 -0.49 12.22
CA VAL A 126 -1.65 -0.12 10.98
C VAL A 126 -1.82 -1.20 9.92
N ARG A 127 -1.57 -0.86 8.65
CA ARG A 127 -1.32 -1.87 7.62
C ARG A 127 0.18 -2.18 7.62
N LEU A 128 0.52 -3.45 7.82
CA LEU A 128 1.91 -3.91 7.83
C LEU A 128 2.10 -4.95 6.74
N GLN A 129 3.01 -4.69 5.80
CA GLN A 129 3.28 -5.60 4.69
C GLN A 129 4.77 -5.67 4.39
N ARG A 130 5.27 -6.85 3.98
CA ARG A 130 6.64 -7.01 3.49
C ARG A 130 6.64 -6.92 1.97
N ILE A 131 7.05 -5.76 1.47
CA ILE A 131 7.07 -5.45 0.04
C ILE A 131 8.46 -5.74 -0.55
N THR A 132 8.50 -6.34 -1.75
CA THR A 132 9.75 -6.68 -2.46
C THR A 132 9.47 -6.81 -3.97
N HIS A 133 10.52 -6.77 -4.79
CA HIS A 133 10.48 -6.99 -6.23
C HIS A 133 10.08 -8.42 -6.62
N LYS A 134 10.34 -9.42 -5.75
CA LYS A 134 9.96 -10.83 -5.94
C LYS A 134 9.16 -11.32 -4.72
N PRO A 135 7.87 -10.96 -4.62
CA PRO A 135 7.08 -11.30 -3.46
C PRO A 135 6.84 -12.82 -3.40
N ARG A 136 7.08 -13.41 -2.23
CA ARG A 136 6.76 -14.83 -1.97
C ARG A 136 5.25 -15.08 -1.93
N ASN A 137 4.51 -14.09 -1.43
CA ASN A 137 3.05 -14.09 -1.40
C ASN A 137 2.56 -13.01 -2.39
N PRO A 138 1.75 -13.35 -3.40
CA PRO A 138 1.24 -12.39 -4.37
C PRO A 138 0.44 -11.24 -3.74
N THR A 139 -0.13 -11.39 -2.54
CA THR A 139 -0.85 -10.29 -1.85
C THR A 139 0.07 -9.17 -1.35
N ASN A 140 1.38 -9.42 -1.29
CA ASN A 140 2.41 -8.41 -0.97
C ASN A 140 3.08 -7.86 -2.23
N ALA A 141 2.44 -7.98 -3.39
CA ALA A 141 2.91 -7.33 -4.60
C ALA A 141 2.90 -5.80 -4.40
N PRO A 142 4.00 -5.10 -4.74
CA PRO A 142 4.09 -3.67 -4.56
C PRO A 142 3.10 -2.91 -5.45
N ALA A 143 2.46 -1.90 -4.90
CA ALA A 143 1.77 -0.87 -5.67
C ALA A 143 2.77 0.03 -6.41
N ALA A 144 2.28 0.86 -7.34
CA ALA A 144 3.13 1.75 -8.16
C ALA A 144 4.01 2.69 -7.32
N GLY A 145 3.48 3.25 -6.23
CA GLY A 145 4.25 4.10 -5.30
C GLY A 145 5.33 3.33 -4.53
N GLU A 146 5.02 2.12 -4.06
CA GLU A 146 5.96 1.26 -3.34
C GLU A 146 7.09 0.76 -4.26
N LEU A 147 6.78 0.47 -5.53
CA LEU A 147 7.77 0.18 -6.57
C LEU A 147 8.76 1.33 -6.76
N ALA A 148 8.29 2.58 -6.71
CA ALA A 148 9.15 3.75 -6.80
C ALA A 148 10.10 3.84 -5.60
N VAL A 149 9.59 3.60 -4.39
CA VAL A 149 10.41 3.54 -3.16
C VAL A 149 11.48 2.44 -3.26
N LEU A 150 11.10 1.22 -3.67
CA LEU A 150 12.05 0.12 -3.86
C LEU A 150 13.15 0.44 -4.88
N ARG A 151 12.80 1.09 -6.00
CA ARG A 151 13.79 1.54 -7.00
C ARG A 151 14.72 2.60 -6.42
N GLY A 152 14.19 3.56 -5.65
CA GLY A 152 15.00 4.55 -4.96
C GLY A 152 16.03 3.92 -4.03
N PHE A 153 15.61 2.90 -3.26
CA PHE A 153 16.52 2.15 -2.39
C PHE A 153 17.58 1.38 -3.18
N GLN A 154 17.21 0.73 -4.29
CA GLN A 154 18.19 0.04 -5.13
C GLN A 154 19.25 1.01 -5.68
N LEU A 155 18.83 2.17 -6.18
CA LEU A 155 19.75 3.18 -6.71
C LEU A 155 20.70 3.73 -5.63
N ALA A 156 20.23 3.91 -4.39
CA ALA A 156 21.09 4.29 -3.28
C ALA A 156 22.14 3.21 -2.99
N LEU A 157 21.72 1.95 -2.92
CA LEU A 157 22.62 0.82 -2.70
C LEU A 157 23.67 0.68 -3.83
N ASP A 158 23.27 0.90 -5.09
CA ASP A 158 24.18 0.87 -6.25
C ASP A 158 25.24 1.98 -6.18
N ARG A 159 24.95 3.09 -5.48
CA ARG A 159 25.91 4.17 -5.20
C ARG A 159 26.71 3.96 -3.91
N GLY A 160 26.48 2.87 -3.18
CA GLY A 160 27.10 2.63 -1.87
C GLY A 160 26.53 3.48 -0.73
N GLU A 161 25.35 4.06 -0.93
CA GLU A 161 24.64 4.86 0.07
C GLU A 161 23.69 3.99 0.89
N THR A 162 23.44 4.38 2.15
CA THR A 162 22.42 3.74 2.99
C THR A 162 21.05 4.36 2.70
N PRO A 163 20.04 3.58 2.26
CA PRO A 163 18.70 4.11 2.01
C PRO A 163 18.04 4.60 3.30
N ALA A 164 17.47 5.80 3.26
CA ALA A 164 16.72 6.38 4.37
C ALA A 164 15.23 5.96 4.33
N PRO A 165 14.55 5.90 5.49
CA PRO A 165 13.10 5.69 5.54
C PRO A 165 12.33 6.77 4.77
N VAL A 166 11.23 6.38 4.12
CA VAL A 166 10.31 7.29 3.43
C VAL A 166 9.03 7.39 4.27
N VAL A 167 8.60 8.61 4.59
CA VAL A 167 7.40 8.93 5.39
C VAL A 167 6.60 10.08 4.79
#